data_AF-A0A2N2RF62-F1
#
_entry.id   AF-A0A2N2RF62-F1
#
_cell.length_a   1.000
_cell.length_b   1.000
_cell.length_c   1.000
_cell.angle_alpha   90.00
_cell.angle_beta   90.00
_cell.angle_gamma   90.00
#
_symmetry.space_group_name_H-M   'P 1'
#
loop_
_entity.id
_entity.type
_entity.pdbx_description
1 polymer ?
#
loop_
_entity_poly.entity_id
_entity_poly.type
_entity_poly.pdbx_seq_one_letter_code
_entity_poly.pdbx_strand_id
1 'polypeptide(L)'
;MKNVQKGFTLIELMIVVAIIGILAAVALPAYRDYTQNAANGACLKEATAYVNATAGLAADPNVTAAQIPAFAPSACQGGASMDLAAFTNNTVLQFTSQTKGNAAKKKDPRCEASTAKCWNS
;
A
#
# COMPACT_ATOMS: atom_id res chain seq x y z
N MET A 1 26.87 20.20 50.95
CA MET A 1 25.85 21.08 50.33
C MET A 1 24.73 20.18 49.83
N LYS A 2 23.52 20.25 50.41
CA LYS A 2 22.38 19.40 50.01
C LYS A 2 21.78 19.99 48.73
N ASN A 3 21.92 19.29 47.61
CA ASN A 3 21.21 19.63 46.38
C ASN A 3 19.70 19.50 46.64
N VAL A 4 18.99 20.62 46.71
CA VAL A 4 17.53 20.63 46.74
C VAL A 4 17.06 20.13 45.37
N GLN A 5 16.57 18.89 45.33
CA GLN A 5 15.93 18.37 44.13
C GLN A 5 14.65 19.17 43.87
N LYS A 6 14.69 20.07 42.87
CA LYS A 6 13.50 20.71 42.32
C LYS A 6 12.69 19.62 41.60
N GLY A 7 11.68 19.09 42.28
CA GLY A 7 10.72 18.16 41.66
C GLY A 7 9.87 18.89 40.62
N PHE A 8 9.50 18.17 39.56
CA PHE A 8 8.57 18.63 38.53
C PHE A 8 7.18 18.84 39.14
N THR A 9 6.50 19.94 38.83
CA THR A 9 5.17 20.20 39.39
C THR A 9 4.08 19.44 38.63
N LEU A 10 3.02 19.01 39.34
CA LEU A 10 1.88 18.36 38.69
C LEU A 10 1.20 19.28 37.65
N ILE A 11 1.23 20.60 37.88
CA ILE A 11 0.63 21.57 36.96
C ILE A 11 1.43 21.68 35.66
N GLU A 12 2.77 21.64 35.71
CA GLU A 12 3.61 21.58 34.50
C GLU A 12 3.29 20.33 33.67
N LEU A 13 3.12 19.19 34.34
CA LEU A 13 2.81 17.93 33.65
C LEU A 13 1.43 17.95 32.99
N MET A 14 0.43 18.53 33.65
CA MET A 14 -0.92 18.66 33.10
C MET A 14 -0.96 19.55 31.85
N ILE A 15 -0.22 20.65 31.83
CA ILE A 15 -0.16 21.54 30.66
C ILE A 15 0.52 20.82 29.48
N VAL A 16 1.60 20.08 29.73
CA VAL A 16 2.29 19.32 28.68
C VAL A 16 1.35 18.27 28.06
N VAL A 17 0.60 17.53 28.88
CA VAL A 17 -0.39 16.54 28.38
C VAL A 17 -1.48 17.21 27.55
N ALA A 18 -1.98 18.38 27.99
CA ALA A 18 -2.98 19.13 27.23
C ALA A 18 -2.48 19.55 25.84
N ILE A 19 -1.23 20.04 25.75
CA ILE A 19 -0.61 20.43 24.47
C ILE A 19 -0.42 19.20 23.56
N ILE A 20 0.10 18.09 24.09
CA ILE A 20 0.28 16.85 23.32
C ILE A 20 -1.07 16.33 22.82
N GLY A 21 -2.13 16.42 23.63
CA GLY A 21 -3.49 16.03 23.23
C GLY A 21 -4.00 16.79 22.00
N ILE A 22 -3.81 18.11 21.97
CA ILE A 22 -4.21 18.95 20.82
C ILE A 22 -3.39 18.58 19.57
N LEU A 23 -2.07 18.45 19.71
CA LEU A 23 -1.21 18.09 18.57
C LEU A 23 -1.55 16.70 18.01
N ALA A 24 -1.79 15.72 18.87
CA ALA A 24 -2.14 14.37 18.47
C ALA A 24 -3.49 14.32 17.72
N ALA A 25 -4.48 15.11 18.14
CA ALA A 25 -5.79 15.16 17.49
C ALA A 25 -5.70 15.59 16.02
N VAL A 26 -4.79 16.51 15.68
CA VAL A 26 -4.57 16.97 14.30
C VAL A 26 -3.59 16.07 13.53
N ALA A 27 -2.53 15.61 14.18
CA ALA A 27 -1.48 14.84 13.53
C ALA A 27 -1.88 13.40 13.18
N LEU A 28 -2.68 12.75 14.03
CA LEU A 28 -3.04 11.34 13.84
C LEU A 28 -3.86 11.08 12.56
N PRO A 29 -4.93 11.82 12.22
CA PRO A 29 -5.66 11.58 10.97
C PRO A 29 -4.78 11.79 9.74
N ALA A 30 -3.93 12.84 9.74
CA ALA A 30 -3.00 13.09 8.64
C ALA A 30 -1.97 11.96 8.48
N TYR A 31 -1.43 11.44 9.59
CA TYR A 31 -0.51 10.30 9.56
C TYR A 31 -1.16 9.02 9.04
N ARG A 32 -2.42 8.76 9.43
CA ARG A 32 -3.20 7.61 8.91
C ARG A 32 -3.46 7.72 7.41
N ASP A 33 -3.72 8.92 6.90
CA ASP A 33 -3.88 9.14 5.45
C ASP A 33 -2.54 8.95 4.71
N TYR A 34 -1.44 9.48 5.26
CA TYR A 34 -0.10 9.32 4.69
C TYR A 34 0.32 7.85 4.58
N THR A 35 0.18 7.11 5.68
CA THR A 35 0.53 5.68 5.72
C THR A 35 -0.33 4.84 4.78
N GLN A 36 -1.61 5.17 4.62
CA GLN A 36 -2.46 4.50 3.63
C GLN A 36 -2.06 4.81 2.19
N ASN A 37 -1.76 6.08 1.88
CA ASN A 37 -1.31 6.46 0.54
C ASN A 37 0.03 5.82 0.18
N ALA A 38 0.94 5.67 1.15
CA ALA A 38 2.19 4.95 0.96
C ALA A 38 1.93 3.46 0.63
N ALA A 39 1.00 2.81 1.35
CA ALA A 39 0.61 1.42 1.08
C ALA A 39 -0.02 1.25 -0.31
N ASN A 40 -0.93 2.15 -0.69
CA ASN A 40 -1.55 2.15 -2.03
C ASN A 40 -0.49 2.29 -3.13
N GLY A 41 0.46 3.22 -2.96
CA GLY A 41 1.54 3.44 -3.94
C GLY A 41 2.50 2.26 -4.03
N ALA A 42 2.81 1.60 -2.91
CA ALA A 42 3.65 0.42 -2.90
C ALA A 42 2.99 -0.76 -3.62
N CYS A 43 1.71 -1.03 -3.34
CA CYS A 43 0.96 -2.09 -4.03
C CYS A 43 0.78 -1.79 -5.53
N LEU A 44 0.51 -0.54 -5.92
CA LEU A 44 0.43 -0.17 -7.34
C LEU A 44 1.76 -0.44 -8.07
N LYS A 45 2.89 -0.08 -7.47
CA LYS A 45 4.22 -0.35 -8.06
C LYS A 45 4.49 -1.84 -8.19
N GLU A 46 4.15 -2.63 -7.18
CA GLU A 46 4.29 -4.08 -7.22
C GLU A 46 3.41 -4.71 -8.31
N ALA A 47 2.13 -4.34 -8.36
CA ALA A 47 1.19 -4.79 -9.39
C ALA A 47 1.70 -4.44 -10.79
N THR A 48 2.18 -3.21 -10.98
CA THR A 48 2.74 -2.74 -12.26
C THR A 48 3.99 -3.54 -12.64
N ALA A 49 4.88 -3.82 -11.69
CA ALA A 49 6.08 -4.61 -11.95
C ALA A 49 5.72 -6.06 -12.35
N TYR A 50 4.78 -6.67 -11.63
CA TYR A 50 4.30 -8.03 -11.91
C TYR A 50 3.65 -8.13 -13.28
N VAL A 51 2.70 -7.23 -13.60
CA VAL A 51 1.97 -7.26 -14.87
C VAL A 51 2.89 -6.96 -16.05
N ASN A 52 3.84 -6.02 -15.93
CA ASN A 52 4.81 -5.78 -17.00
C ASN A 52 5.69 -7.01 -17.29
N ALA A 53 6.17 -7.68 -16.24
CA ALA A 53 7.01 -8.87 -16.40
C ALA A 53 6.22 -10.03 -17.02
N THR A 54 5.01 -10.28 -16.52
CA THR A 54 4.16 -11.38 -17.01
C THR A 54 3.56 -11.11 -18.38
N ALA A 55 3.23 -9.86 -18.72
CA ALA A 55 2.79 -9.49 -20.07
C ALA A 55 3.90 -9.71 -21.11
N GLY A 56 5.16 -9.43 -20.75
CA GLY A 56 6.31 -9.74 -21.61
C GLY A 56 6.47 -11.23 -21.88
N LEU A 57 6.21 -12.08 -20.88
CA LEU A 57 6.22 -13.54 -21.04
C LEU A 57 5.01 -14.04 -21.84
N ALA A 58 3.81 -13.52 -21.56
CA ALA A 58 2.57 -13.94 -22.22
C ALA A 58 2.50 -13.52 -23.71
N ALA A 59 3.34 -12.57 -24.13
CA ALA A 59 3.48 -12.18 -25.53
C ALA A 59 4.29 -13.19 -26.38
N ASP A 60 5.06 -14.09 -25.75
CA ASP A 60 5.81 -15.12 -26.47
C ASP A 60 4.88 -16.29 -26.85
N PRO A 61 4.76 -16.64 -28.15
CA PRO A 61 3.89 -17.73 -28.59
C PRO A 61 4.31 -19.12 -28.09
N ASN A 62 5.53 -19.29 -27.57
CA ASN A 62 6.03 -20.56 -27.05
C ASN A 62 5.84 -20.70 -25.53
N VAL A 63 5.42 -19.64 -24.85
CA VAL A 63 5.17 -19.66 -23.40
C VAL A 63 3.82 -20.34 -23.13
N THR A 64 3.86 -21.29 -22.20
CA THR A 64 2.66 -21.97 -21.69
C THR A 64 2.18 -21.33 -20.39
N ALA A 65 0.91 -21.57 -20.02
CA ALA A 65 0.33 -21.04 -18.79
C ALA A 65 1.13 -21.41 -17.52
N ALA A 66 1.85 -22.55 -17.53
CA ALA A 66 2.67 -22.99 -16.39
C ALA A 66 3.96 -22.18 -16.19
N GLN A 67 4.41 -21.43 -17.22
CA GLN A 67 5.63 -20.62 -17.17
C GLN A 67 5.34 -19.18 -16.73
N ILE A 68 4.07 -18.77 -16.66
CA ILE A 68 3.68 -17.47 -16.12
C ILE A 68 3.68 -17.58 -14.60
N PRO A 69 4.56 -16.86 -13.88
CA PRO A 69 4.61 -16.95 -12.43
C PRO A 69 3.31 -16.43 -11.81
N ALA A 70 2.83 -17.14 -10.79
CA ALA A 70 1.74 -16.65 -9.96
C ALA A 70 2.14 -15.37 -9.24
N PHE A 71 1.17 -14.50 -8.98
CA PHE A 71 1.39 -13.30 -8.19
C PHE A 71 1.69 -13.68 -6.74
N ALA A 72 2.88 -13.29 -6.25
CA ALA A 72 3.29 -13.47 -4.88
C ALA A 72 3.30 -12.10 -4.18
N PRO A 73 2.31 -11.80 -3.30
CA PRO A 73 2.18 -10.49 -2.69
C PRO A 73 3.26 -10.21 -1.64
N SER A 74 3.80 -8.99 -1.66
CA SER A 74 4.75 -8.47 -0.68
C SER A 74 4.32 -7.11 -0.12
N ALA A 75 3.99 -6.14 -0.98
CA ALA A 75 3.45 -4.83 -0.62
C ALA A 75 1.92 -4.76 -0.73
N CYS A 76 1.34 -5.54 -1.64
CA CYS A 76 -0.09 -5.83 -1.69
C CYS A 76 -0.49 -6.83 -0.59
N GLN A 77 -1.79 -6.89 -0.28
CA GLN A 77 -2.37 -7.96 0.53
C GLN A 77 -2.61 -9.23 -0.30
N GLY A 78 -2.89 -9.06 -1.59
CA GLY A 78 -3.17 -10.14 -2.52
C GLY A 78 -3.51 -9.59 -3.90
N GLY A 79 -3.78 -10.45 -4.87
CA GLY A 79 -4.15 -10.03 -6.22
C GLY A 79 -4.33 -11.19 -7.18
N ALA A 80 -4.91 -10.90 -8.33
CA ALA A 80 -5.04 -11.85 -9.43
C ALA A 80 -3.67 -12.14 -10.05
N SER A 81 -3.44 -13.41 -10.40
CA SER A 81 -2.30 -13.80 -11.22
C SER A 81 -2.63 -13.64 -12.70
N MET A 82 -1.62 -13.36 -13.52
CA MET A 82 -1.77 -13.37 -14.96
C MET A 82 -1.92 -14.80 -15.46
N ASP A 83 -2.80 -14.99 -16.44
CA ASP A 83 -2.82 -16.17 -17.29
C ASP A 83 -2.91 -15.75 -18.76
N LEU A 84 -2.79 -16.73 -19.67
CA LEU A 84 -2.78 -16.44 -21.10
C LEU A 84 -4.15 -15.91 -21.59
N ALA A 85 -5.26 -16.38 -21.01
CA ALA A 85 -6.59 -15.91 -21.38
C ALA A 85 -6.82 -14.46 -20.93
N ALA A 86 -6.32 -14.09 -19.76
CA ALA A 86 -6.31 -12.74 -19.23
C ALA A 86 -5.54 -11.81 -20.17
N PHE A 87 -4.37 -12.25 -20.65
CA PHE A 87 -3.58 -11.52 -21.63
C PHE A 87 -4.32 -11.38 -22.97
N THR A 88 -4.80 -12.48 -23.57
CA THR A 88 -5.50 -12.45 -24.88
C THR A 88 -6.76 -11.58 -24.87
N ASN A 89 -7.53 -11.61 -23.77
CA ASN A 89 -8.77 -10.83 -23.65
C ASN A 89 -8.54 -9.44 -23.03
N ASN A 90 -7.29 -9.04 -22.80
CA ASN A 90 -6.90 -7.83 -22.08
C ASN A 90 -7.74 -7.61 -20.79
N THR A 91 -7.93 -8.67 -20.01
CA THR A 91 -8.74 -8.58 -18.79
C THR A 91 -8.08 -7.68 -17.77
N VAL A 92 -8.89 -7.01 -16.97
CA VAL A 92 -8.40 -6.18 -15.87
C VAL A 92 -8.10 -7.06 -14.65
N LEU A 93 -6.82 -7.23 -14.34
CA LEU A 93 -6.33 -7.86 -13.13
C LEU A 93 -6.50 -6.91 -11.95
N GLN A 94 -7.03 -7.41 -10.84
CA GLN A 94 -7.25 -6.62 -9.63
C GLN A 94 -6.30 -7.05 -8.51
N PHE A 95 -5.70 -6.07 -7.86
CA PHE A 95 -4.80 -6.24 -6.73
C PHE A 95 -5.41 -5.55 -5.51
N THR A 96 -5.14 -6.10 -4.34
CA THR A 96 -5.69 -5.61 -3.08
C THR A 96 -4.58 -4.93 -2.29
N SER A 97 -4.72 -3.64 -2.04
CA SER A 97 -3.80 -2.88 -1.18
C SER A 97 -3.96 -3.26 0.29
N GLN A 98 -2.89 -3.16 1.06
CA GLN A 98 -2.95 -3.34 2.51
C GLN A 98 -3.65 -2.14 3.17
N THR A 99 -4.42 -2.40 4.23
CA THR A 99 -4.98 -1.33 5.07
C THR A 99 -4.00 -1.05 6.20
N LYS A 100 -3.17 -0.01 6.07
CA LYS A 100 -2.18 0.39 7.09
C LYS A 100 -2.55 1.65 7.86
N GLY A 101 -3.50 2.42 7.35
CA GLY A 101 -3.85 3.72 7.89
C GLY A 101 -5.36 3.93 7.89
N ASN A 102 -5.82 4.91 7.11
CA ASN A 102 -7.24 5.19 6.93
C ASN A 102 -7.87 4.29 5.86
N ALA A 103 -8.73 3.36 6.27
CA ALA A 103 -9.40 2.43 5.36
C ALA A 103 -10.24 3.13 4.28
N ALA A 104 -10.78 4.33 4.55
CA ALA A 104 -11.57 5.09 3.58
C ALA A 104 -10.75 5.66 2.41
N LYS A 105 -9.41 5.70 2.55
CA LYS A 105 -8.48 6.12 1.49
C LYS A 105 -7.80 4.94 0.81
N LYS A 106 -8.18 3.70 1.14
CA LYS A 106 -7.66 2.51 0.47
C LYS A 106 -8.00 2.57 -1.02
N LYS A 107 -7.01 2.28 -1.86
CA LYS A 107 -7.18 2.18 -3.31
C LYS A 107 -6.59 0.88 -3.80
N ASP A 108 -7.39 0.11 -4.51
CA ASP A 108 -7.01 -1.20 -5.01
C ASP A 108 -6.54 -1.06 -6.47
N PRO A 109 -5.28 -1.42 -6.79
CA PRO A 109 -4.77 -1.31 -8.14
C PRO A 109 -5.50 -2.22 -9.11
N ARG A 110 -5.71 -1.72 -10.31
CA ARG A 110 -6.27 -2.44 -11.45
C ARG A 110 -5.30 -2.30 -12.60
N CYS A 111 -5.00 -3.40 -13.27
CA CYS A 111 -4.05 -3.43 -14.36
C CYS A 111 -4.64 -4.18 -15.56
N GLU A 112 -4.52 -3.61 -16.74
CA GLU A 112 -4.81 -4.31 -18.00
C GLU A 112 -3.73 -5.37 -18.26
N ALA A 113 -4.14 -6.62 -18.48
CA ALA A 113 -3.21 -7.73 -18.64
C ALA A 113 -2.33 -7.64 -19.90
N SER A 114 -2.84 -7.10 -21.01
CA SER A 114 -2.08 -7.02 -22.27
C SER A 114 -1.28 -5.73 -22.41
N THR A 115 -1.86 -4.59 -22.04
CA THR A 115 -1.19 -3.29 -22.18
C THR A 115 -0.29 -2.95 -20.99
N ALA A 116 -0.38 -3.72 -19.90
CA ALA A 116 0.28 -3.49 -18.63
C ALA A 116 0.05 -2.09 -18.02
N LYS A 117 -1.01 -1.40 -18.45
CA LYS A 117 -1.43 -0.13 -17.84
C LYS A 117 -2.10 -0.38 -16.51
N CYS A 118 -1.62 0.28 -15.47
CA CYS A 118 -2.15 0.16 -14.11
C CYS A 118 -2.67 1.50 -13.57
N TRP A 119 -3.76 1.46 -12.82
CA TRP A 119 -4.34 2.61 -12.13
C TRP A 119 -4.92 2.19 -10.78
N ASN A 120 -5.16 3.18 -9.92
CA ASN A 120 -5.80 2.96 -8.64
C ASN A 120 -7.32 3.17 -8.76
N SER A 121 -8.11 2.19 -8.33
CA SER A 121 -9.56 2.32 -8.17
C SER A 121 -9.95 3.02 -6.86
#